data_AF-A0A9E3HWF1-F1
#
_entry.id   AF-A0A9E3HWF1-F1
#
_cell.length_a   1.000
_cell.length_b   1.000
_cell.length_c   1.000
_cell.angle_alpha   90.00
_cell.angle_beta   90.00
_cell.angle_gamma   90.00
#
_symmetry.space_group_name_H-M   'P 1'
#
loop_
_entity.id
_entity.type
_entity.pdbx_description
1 polymer ?
#
loop_
_entity_poly.entity_id
_entity_poly.type
_entity_poly.pdbx_seq_one_letter_code
_entity_poly.pdbx_strand_id
1 'polypeptide(L)'
;MMIAIRGTILLAAALMLAAGALHAQKDYRYKLVYVTGKPLDNASLTGQVKELAVTAGNNGLNGLVLDAYFDRITREAPYSYKFLREMVDACRENGVEFIPAMMGMGYNAPMLNNDKHLLEGLPVTDALFIVRGREARVADDPAVALVNGGFEQGSGGSPAGWKVGSDRAKAEIDSNEKYAGKSSLKVTMSAEAEDDFVPVVSQEITVAPWRNYRLTLMIKTEGIESRGDVFPILVQGPDGRRLQYYIPPLQATAGWTEARVAFNSREYTSARISVGAPGGGGGTFWIDNYAIGEEGPVNILRREGTPLVVKGEKSGVVYVEGRDYEPLYDPLMTMLYDHEPPALKLTPGSRIAEGERLRVSYWNNHPIYHGQTPACFSDPGIYDWWRRSVKFLHEYIRPETYYLGVDELRLAGTCETCRARGLSLSEMLGECVKKQVSIIREVNPDAEVLIWSDMFDPHHNADYPDKRRDYYYLNYEVFDNSWEYIPRDLIIVCWYGTRRDLSLEHFSSHGFRTIGSSAGNLDTARGWLKSLDATDNAVGMMYTTWSSNYDILPEFGKLVNRKME
;
A
#
# COMPACT_ATOMS: atom_id res chain seq x y z
N MET A 1 42.15 23.63 61.36
CA MET A 1 43.17 22.82 60.63
C MET A 1 42.77 21.37 60.81
N MET A 2 42.36 20.58 59.83
CA MET A 2 42.22 20.77 58.39
C MET A 2 41.15 19.78 57.92
N ILE A 3 40.04 20.33 57.41
CA ILE A 3 39.05 19.66 56.58
C ILE A 3 39.70 19.54 55.20
N ALA A 4 40.12 18.35 54.75
CA ALA A 4 40.69 18.23 53.40
C ALA A 4 40.77 16.82 52.80
N ILE A 5 39.94 15.83 53.16
CA ILE A 5 39.95 14.53 52.43
C ILE A 5 38.53 13.94 52.32
N ARG A 6 37.59 14.72 51.78
CA ARG A 6 36.30 14.20 51.26
C ARG A 6 35.84 14.86 49.96
N GLY A 7 36.61 15.81 49.42
CA GLY A 7 36.24 16.60 48.24
C GLY A 7 36.63 15.98 46.89
N THR A 8 37.54 15.01 46.84
CA THR A 8 38.15 14.60 45.55
C THR A 8 37.51 13.37 44.91
N ILE A 9 36.83 12.51 45.67
CA ILE A 9 36.17 11.30 45.14
C ILE A 9 34.73 11.59 44.69
N LEU A 10 34.05 12.55 45.32
CA LEU A 10 32.71 13.00 44.91
C LEU A 10 32.74 13.89 43.66
N LEU A 11 33.85 14.56 43.35
CA LEU A 11 33.97 15.35 42.12
C LEU A 11 34.20 14.45 40.89
N ALA A 12 34.92 13.33 41.03
CA ALA A 12 35.12 12.37 39.94
C ALA A 12 33.85 11.54 39.64
N ALA A 13 33.04 11.24 40.65
CA ALA A 13 31.74 10.59 40.46
C ALA A 13 30.67 11.55 39.93
N ALA A 14 30.70 12.84 40.32
CA ALA A 14 29.80 13.86 39.77
C ALA A 14 30.15 14.29 38.34
N LEU A 15 31.42 14.20 37.93
CA LEU A 15 31.84 14.41 36.54
C LEU A 15 31.57 13.20 35.61
N MET A 16 31.37 12.00 36.16
CA MET A 16 30.94 10.83 35.38
C MET A 16 29.41 10.65 35.31
N LEU A 17 28.63 11.44 36.05
CA LEU A 17 27.16 11.41 36.03
C LEU A 17 26.51 12.60 35.32
N ALA A 18 27.30 13.48 34.70
CA ALA A 18 26.84 14.59 33.85
C ALA A 18 27.44 14.58 32.44
N ALA A 19 28.12 13.50 32.03
CA ALA A 19 28.37 13.22 30.62
C ALA A 19 27.14 12.48 30.06
N GLY A 20 25.99 13.15 30.00
CA GLY A 20 25.01 12.77 28.99
C GLY A 20 25.75 12.85 27.66
N ALA A 21 25.91 11.74 26.95
CA ALA A 21 26.63 11.69 25.70
C ALA A 21 25.99 12.69 24.73
N LEU A 22 26.53 13.91 24.67
CA LEU A 22 26.41 14.76 23.50
C LEU A 22 27.19 14.02 22.42
N HIS A 23 26.49 13.17 21.67
CA HIS A 23 27.04 12.59 20.46
C HIS A 23 27.47 13.75 19.56
N ALA A 24 28.69 13.69 19.05
CA ALA A 24 29.20 14.73 18.16
C ALA A 24 28.28 14.82 16.93
N GLN A 25 27.90 16.04 16.56
CA GLN A 25 27.10 16.28 15.36
C GLN A 25 27.84 15.70 14.15
N LYS A 26 27.19 14.79 13.42
CA LYS A 26 27.76 14.20 12.20
C LYS A 26 27.50 15.13 11.03
N ASP A 27 28.50 15.22 10.14
CA ASP A 27 28.27 15.71 8.78
C ASP A 27 27.91 14.51 7.90
N TYR A 28 26.72 14.56 7.32
CA TYR A 28 26.14 13.45 6.60
C TYR A 28 26.51 13.47 5.13
N ARG A 29 26.80 12.29 4.58
CA ARG A 29 27.01 12.10 3.14
C ARG A 29 25.74 12.39 2.35
N TYR A 30 24.59 11.89 2.82
CA TYR A 30 23.31 12.03 2.11
C TYR A 30 22.41 13.07 2.78
N LYS A 31 22.04 14.10 2.01
CA LYS A 31 21.12 15.17 2.41
C LYS A 31 20.08 15.29 1.31
N LEU A 32 19.05 14.47 1.42
CA LEU A 32 18.16 14.14 0.30
C LEU A 32 16.79 14.81 0.41
N VAL A 33 16.11 14.95 -0.72
CA VAL A 33 14.68 15.22 -0.79
C VAL A 33 13.98 14.15 -1.62
N TYR A 34 12.87 13.62 -1.14
CA TYR A 34 12.01 12.68 -1.86
C TYR A 34 10.88 13.42 -2.57
N VAL A 35 10.72 13.12 -3.86
CA VAL A 35 9.70 13.71 -4.72
C VAL A 35 8.81 12.63 -5.31
N THR A 36 7.54 12.68 -4.93
CA THR A 36 6.51 11.85 -5.58
C THR A 36 6.09 12.53 -6.87
N GLY A 37 6.27 11.84 -7.99
CA GLY A 37 6.02 12.34 -9.32
C GLY A 37 4.79 11.75 -10.00
N LYS A 38 4.58 12.20 -11.23
CA LYS A 38 3.63 11.68 -12.22
C LYS A 38 4.42 11.08 -13.39
N PRO A 39 3.80 10.42 -14.39
CA PRO A 39 4.51 10.02 -15.61
C PRO A 39 5.27 11.20 -16.27
N LEU A 40 6.32 10.88 -17.04
CA LEU A 40 7.28 11.85 -17.56
C LEU A 40 6.73 12.84 -18.60
N ASP A 41 5.54 12.62 -19.14
CA ASP A 41 4.88 13.55 -20.08
C ASP A 41 4.29 14.80 -19.40
N ASN A 42 4.67 15.06 -18.15
CA ASN A 42 4.14 16.12 -17.32
C ASN A 42 5.09 17.33 -17.19
N ALA A 43 4.77 18.43 -17.89
CA ALA A 43 5.53 19.66 -17.81
C ALA A 43 5.53 20.31 -16.41
N SER A 44 4.45 20.14 -15.64
CA SER A 44 4.38 20.64 -14.26
C SER A 44 5.37 19.92 -13.35
N LEU A 45 5.53 18.60 -13.52
CA LEU A 45 6.53 17.83 -12.77
C LEU A 45 7.94 18.31 -13.10
N THR A 46 8.22 18.54 -14.38
CA THR A 46 9.52 19.04 -14.82
C THR A 46 9.84 20.40 -14.20
N GLY A 47 8.86 21.32 -14.17
CA GLY A 47 9.01 22.62 -13.50
C GLY A 47 9.30 22.48 -12.00
N GLN A 48 8.50 21.66 -11.32
CA GLN A 48 8.67 21.41 -9.89
C GLN A 48 10.06 20.83 -9.56
N VAL A 49 10.53 19.82 -10.31
CA VAL A 49 11.85 19.21 -10.07
C VAL A 49 12.98 20.23 -10.30
N LYS A 50 12.87 21.11 -11.30
CA LYS A 50 13.84 22.20 -11.53
C LYS A 50 13.90 23.17 -10.36
N GLU A 51 12.75 23.61 -9.85
CA GLU A 51 12.67 24.52 -8.70
C GLU A 51 13.23 23.86 -7.42
N LEU A 52 12.91 22.58 -7.21
CA LEU A 52 13.41 21.81 -6.07
C LEU A 52 14.92 21.57 -6.18
N ALA A 53 15.46 21.31 -7.37
CA ALA A 53 16.90 21.18 -7.57
C ALA A 53 17.66 22.45 -7.19
N VAL A 54 17.17 23.63 -7.61
CA VAL A 54 17.73 24.93 -7.23
C VAL A 54 17.64 25.15 -5.72
N THR A 55 16.47 24.88 -5.15
CA THR A 55 16.25 25.06 -3.70
C THR A 55 17.14 24.13 -2.88
N ALA A 56 17.25 22.86 -3.29
CA ALA A 56 18.09 21.86 -2.66
C ALA A 56 19.56 22.28 -2.68
N GLY A 57 20.11 22.59 -3.87
CA GLY A 57 21.50 23.00 -4.03
C GLY A 57 21.85 24.25 -3.22
N ASN A 58 21.00 25.28 -3.27
CA ASN A 58 21.21 26.53 -2.51
C ASN A 58 21.21 26.33 -0.99
N ASN A 59 20.56 25.27 -0.50
CA ASN A 59 20.44 24.98 0.93
C ASN A 59 21.28 23.76 1.36
N GLY A 60 22.19 23.29 0.51
CA GLY A 60 23.16 22.25 0.83
C GLY A 60 22.59 20.83 0.92
N LEU A 61 21.44 20.58 0.29
CA LEU A 61 21.01 19.24 -0.06
C LEU A 61 21.75 18.80 -1.33
N ASN A 62 22.04 17.51 -1.44
CA ASN A 62 22.91 16.98 -2.50
C ASN A 62 22.31 15.82 -3.30
N GLY A 63 21.06 15.44 -3.03
CA GLY A 63 20.36 14.45 -3.85
C GLY A 63 18.85 14.66 -3.86
N LEU A 64 18.24 14.31 -4.98
CA LEU A 64 16.80 14.32 -5.20
C LEU A 64 16.39 12.93 -5.65
N VAL A 65 15.60 12.26 -4.81
CA VAL A 65 14.95 10.99 -5.15
C VAL A 65 13.65 11.32 -5.86
N LEU A 66 13.47 10.81 -7.08
CA LEU A 66 12.24 10.99 -7.84
C LEU A 66 11.55 9.64 -8.06
N ASP A 67 10.32 9.52 -7.56
CA ASP A 67 9.42 8.41 -7.86
C ASP A 67 8.40 8.84 -8.92
N ALA A 68 8.77 8.66 -10.18
CA ALA A 68 7.98 9.09 -11.34
C ALA A 68 7.70 7.94 -12.31
N TYR A 69 7.39 6.75 -11.75
CA TYR A 69 6.95 5.59 -12.52
C TYR A 69 7.97 5.09 -13.54
N PHE A 70 9.25 5.07 -13.18
CA PHE A 70 10.34 4.65 -14.08
C PHE A 70 10.22 3.20 -14.56
N ASP A 71 9.43 2.35 -13.90
CA ASP A 71 9.15 0.98 -14.35
C ASP A 71 8.41 0.89 -15.70
N ARG A 72 7.71 1.96 -16.11
CA ARG A 72 7.08 2.06 -17.44
C ARG A 72 7.86 2.92 -18.44
N ILE A 73 9.13 3.26 -18.16
CA ILE A 73 9.92 4.17 -19.01
C ILE A 73 10.00 3.72 -20.48
N THR A 74 10.00 2.42 -20.72
CA THR A 74 10.05 1.82 -22.08
C THR A 74 8.72 1.93 -22.84
N ARG A 75 7.64 2.38 -22.18
CA ARG A 75 6.32 2.63 -22.74
C ARG A 75 6.02 4.12 -22.93
N GLU A 76 6.86 4.99 -22.39
CA GLU A 76 6.72 6.43 -22.58
C GLU A 76 6.91 6.82 -24.05
N ALA A 77 6.19 7.86 -24.47
CA ALA A 77 6.38 8.40 -25.81
C ALA A 77 7.82 8.97 -25.95
N PRO A 78 8.51 8.81 -27.10
CA PRO A 78 9.89 9.26 -27.24
C PRO A 78 10.14 10.73 -26.93
N TYR A 79 9.14 11.59 -27.11
CA TYR A 79 9.26 13.02 -26.78
C TYR A 79 9.35 13.26 -25.26
N SER A 80 8.78 12.39 -24.42
CA SER A 80 8.76 12.54 -22.96
C SER A 80 10.16 12.47 -22.36
N TYR A 81 11.09 11.78 -23.03
CA TYR A 81 12.45 11.65 -22.54
C TYR A 81 13.22 12.98 -22.49
N LYS A 82 12.80 14.01 -23.24
CA LYS A 82 13.40 15.35 -23.12
C LYS A 82 13.19 15.93 -21.72
N PHE A 83 12.03 15.70 -21.12
CA PHE A 83 11.70 16.17 -19.78
C PHE A 83 12.59 15.50 -18.73
N LEU A 84 12.85 14.20 -18.90
CA LEU A 84 13.82 13.50 -18.05
C LEU A 84 15.22 14.11 -18.15
N ARG A 85 15.72 14.41 -19.36
CA ARG A 85 17.01 15.12 -19.51
C ARG A 85 17.01 16.48 -18.83
N GLU A 86 15.97 17.27 -19.04
CA GLU A 86 15.86 18.60 -18.44
C GLU A 86 15.86 18.56 -16.90
N MET A 87 15.22 17.55 -16.30
CA MET A 87 15.24 17.36 -14.84
C MET A 87 16.65 16.95 -14.35
N VAL A 88 17.29 16.01 -15.02
CA VAL A 88 18.66 15.55 -14.68
C VAL A 88 19.67 16.69 -14.83
N ASP A 89 19.60 17.45 -15.92
CA ASP A 89 20.49 18.59 -16.16
C ASP A 89 20.33 19.65 -15.07
N ALA A 90 19.09 19.97 -14.67
CA ALA A 90 18.83 20.92 -13.59
C ALA A 90 19.36 20.44 -12.23
N CYS A 91 19.22 19.16 -11.89
CA CYS A 91 19.83 18.57 -10.70
C CYS A 91 21.36 18.73 -10.75
N ARG A 92 21.99 18.32 -11.85
CA ARG A 92 23.45 18.41 -12.04
C ARG A 92 23.97 19.85 -11.95
N GLU A 93 23.31 20.80 -12.59
CA GLU A 93 23.69 22.23 -12.57
C GLU A 93 23.66 22.83 -11.16
N ASN A 94 22.85 22.26 -10.26
CA ASN A 94 22.73 22.70 -8.87
C ASN A 94 23.50 21.82 -7.88
N GLY A 95 24.36 20.90 -8.36
CA GLY A 95 25.14 20.01 -7.50
C GLY A 95 24.29 18.99 -6.73
N VAL A 96 23.11 18.66 -7.26
CA VAL A 96 22.18 17.69 -6.71
C VAL A 96 22.22 16.43 -7.57
N GLU A 97 22.45 15.27 -6.95
CA GLU A 97 22.34 13.98 -7.65
C GLU A 97 20.88 13.67 -7.97
N PHE A 98 20.61 13.20 -9.18
CA PHE A 98 19.30 12.69 -9.57
C PHE A 98 19.22 11.18 -9.30
N ILE A 99 18.33 10.77 -8.40
CA ILE A 99 18.21 9.37 -7.94
C ILE A 99 16.83 8.83 -8.36
N PRO A 100 16.74 7.93 -9.36
CA PRO A 100 15.46 7.37 -9.77
C PRO A 100 14.98 6.30 -8.77
N ALA A 101 13.72 6.44 -8.31
CA ALA A 101 13.01 5.40 -7.60
C ALA A 101 12.25 4.49 -8.57
N MET A 102 12.50 3.19 -8.49
CA MET A 102 12.00 2.20 -9.43
C MET A 102 11.94 0.80 -8.83
N MET A 103 11.47 -0.14 -9.65
CA MET A 103 11.24 -1.54 -9.26
C MET A 103 10.36 -1.64 -8.03
N GLY A 104 9.23 -0.94 -8.10
CA GLY A 104 8.20 -0.97 -7.06
C GLY A 104 7.75 -2.39 -6.75
N MET A 105 7.28 -2.65 -5.53
CA MET A 105 6.62 -3.93 -5.21
C MET A 105 5.31 -3.80 -4.43
N GLY A 106 5.15 -2.78 -3.58
CA GLY A 106 3.85 -2.49 -2.95
C GLY A 106 2.97 -1.64 -3.88
N TYR A 107 3.54 -0.58 -4.43
CA TYR A 107 2.87 0.36 -5.32
C TYR A 107 3.29 0.16 -6.78
N ASN A 108 2.59 -0.70 -7.51
CA ASN A 108 2.94 -1.06 -8.90
C ASN A 108 2.02 -0.49 -9.97
N ALA A 109 1.33 0.62 -9.69
CA ALA A 109 0.58 1.35 -10.71
C ALA A 109 1.35 1.52 -12.05
N PRO A 110 2.68 1.76 -12.06
CA PRO A 110 3.48 1.82 -13.30
C PRO A 110 3.49 0.50 -14.08
N MET A 111 3.62 -0.62 -13.38
CA MET A 111 3.69 -1.94 -14.01
C MET A 111 2.35 -2.39 -14.58
N LEU A 112 1.23 -1.84 -14.10
CA LEU A 112 -0.09 -2.06 -14.69
C LEU A 112 -0.16 -1.67 -16.16
N ASN A 113 0.73 -0.77 -16.62
CA ASN A 113 0.82 -0.35 -18.02
C ASN A 113 1.58 -1.36 -18.92
N ASN A 114 2.21 -2.37 -18.32
CA ASN A 114 2.95 -3.41 -19.04
C ASN A 114 2.11 -4.68 -19.16
N ASP A 115 1.85 -5.32 -18.03
CA ASP A 115 1.06 -6.55 -17.94
C ASP A 115 0.46 -6.69 -16.54
N LYS A 116 -0.86 -6.52 -16.44
CA LYS A 116 -1.62 -6.60 -15.18
C LYS A 116 -1.68 -8.01 -14.62
N HIS A 117 -1.36 -9.05 -15.41
CA HIS A 117 -1.36 -10.42 -14.92
C HIS A 117 -0.14 -10.73 -14.03
N LEU A 118 0.91 -9.89 -14.05
CA LEU A 118 2.09 -10.02 -13.18
C LEU A 118 1.83 -9.68 -11.70
N LEU A 119 0.62 -9.22 -11.38
CA LEU A 119 0.23 -8.91 -10.01
C LEU A 119 0.14 -10.16 -9.13
N GLU A 120 0.23 -9.96 -7.81
CA GLU A 120 -0.19 -10.99 -6.86
C GLU A 120 -1.73 -11.03 -6.78
N GLY A 121 -2.29 -12.19 -6.45
CA GLY A 121 -3.74 -12.33 -6.33
C GLY A 121 -4.16 -13.34 -5.27
N LEU A 122 -5.40 -13.21 -4.82
CA LEU A 122 -6.00 -14.11 -3.85
C LEU A 122 -6.80 -15.21 -4.56
N PRO A 123 -6.73 -16.46 -4.08
CA PRO A 123 -7.52 -17.55 -4.65
C PRO A 123 -9.00 -17.39 -4.30
N VAL A 124 -9.84 -17.66 -5.29
CA VAL A 124 -11.25 -18.00 -5.16
C VAL A 124 -11.37 -19.48 -5.49
N THR A 125 -11.94 -20.28 -4.59
CA THR A 125 -11.92 -21.75 -4.68
C THR A 125 -13.32 -22.32 -4.74
N ASP A 126 -13.71 -22.97 -5.85
CA ASP A 126 -14.99 -23.65 -6.04
C ASP A 126 -16.23 -22.73 -5.98
N ALA A 127 -16.13 -21.49 -6.49
CA ALA A 127 -17.27 -20.55 -6.54
C ALA A 127 -18.40 -21.11 -7.39
N LEU A 128 -19.65 -20.92 -6.95
CA LEU A 128 -20.79 -21.45 -7.68
C LEU A 128 -21.07 -20.58 -8.90
N PHE A 129 -21.09 -21.20 -10.08
CA PHE A 129 -21.56 -20.60 -11.31
C PHE A 129 -22.77 -21.38 -11.81
N ILE A 130 -23.81 -20.68 -12.26
CA ILE A 130 -25.03 -21.28 -12.80
C ILE A 130 -25.14 -20.94 -14.28
N VAL A 131 -25.29 -21.96 -15.11
CA VAL A 131 -25.47 -21.81 -16.55
C VAL A 131 -26.88 -21.31 -16.85
N ARG A 132 -26.98 -20.23 -17.62
CA ARG A 132 -28.21 -19.72 -18.22
C ARG A 132 -27.95 -19.33 -19.68
N GLY A 133 -28.60 -20.01 -20.61
CA GLY A 133 -28.29 -19.91 -22.03
C GLY A 133 -26.87 -20.37 -22.34
N ARG A 134 -26.07 -19.49 -22.97
CA ARG A 134 -24.66 -19.78 -23.32
C ARG A 134 -23.66 -19.15 -22.35
N GLU A 135 -24.09 -18.73 -21.17
CA GLU A 135 -23.24 -18.10 -20.18
C GLU A 135 -23.44 -18.76 -18.82
N ALA A 136 -22.36 -18.95 -18.06
CA ALA A 136 -22.43 -19.21 -16.64
C ALA A 136 -21.99 -17.97 -15.86
N ARG A 137 -22.77 -17.60 -14.84
CA ARG A 137 -22.50 -16.46 -13.96
C ARG A 137 -22.45 -16.91 -12.51
N VAL A 138 -21.65 -16.19 -11.71
CA VAL A 138 -21.55 -16.44 -10.27
C VAL A 138 -22.93 -16.35 -9.62
N ALA A 139 -23.16 -17.17 -8.60
CA ALA A 139 -24.33 -17.14 -7.74
C ALA A 139 -23.89 -17.34 -6.30
N ASP A 140 -24.54 -16.64 -5.36
CA ASP A 140 -24.24 -16.74 -3.93
C ASP A 140 -24.37 -18.19 -3.43
N ASP A 141 -23.31 -18.71 -2.80
CA ASP A 141 -23.29 -20.05 -2.21
C ASP A 141 -22.33 -20.13 -1.00
N PRO A 142 -22.87 -20.01 0.24
CA PRO A 142 -24.29 -19.88 0.58
C PRO A 142 -24.86 -18.49 0.21
N ALA A 143 -26.19 -18.39 0.19
CA ALA A 143 -26.86 -17.09 0.08
C ALA A 143 -26.36 -16.14 1.18
N VAL A 144 -25.96 -14.93 0.80
CA VAL A 144 -25.40 -13.91 1.69
C VAL A 144 -26.22 -12.63 1.57
N ALA A 145 -26.46 -11.97 2.70
CA ALA A 145 -27.16 -10.69 2.72
C ALA A 145 -26.80 -9.92 3.99
N LEU A 146 -26.89 -8.59 3.91
CA LEU A 146 -26.90 -7.72 5.08
C LEU A 146 -28.32 -7.61 5.62
N VAL A 147 -28.48 -7.75 6.93
CA VAL A 147 -29.73 -7.45 7.61
C VAL A 147 -29.93 -5.94 7.58
N ASN A 148 -31.09 -5.50 7.10
CA ASN A 148 -31.50 -4.09 7.14
C ASN A 148 -30.47 -3.13 6.52
N GLY A 149 -29.93 -3.50 5.34
CA GLY A 149 -28.94 -2.68 4.63
C GLY A 149 -29.47 -1.34 4.09
N GLY A 150 -30.78 -1.22 3.89
CA GLY A 150 -31.45 0.05 3.58
C GLY A 150 -31.88 0.84 4.82
N PHE A 151 -31.56 0.39 6.03
CA PHE A 151 -31.89 1.09 7.28
C PHE A 151 -33.38 1.45 7.47
N GLU A 152 -34.27 0.61 6.97
CA GLU A 152 -35.74 0.75 7.02
C GLU A 152 -36.34 0.37 8.38
N GLN A 153 -35.55 -0.30 9.22
CA GLN A 153 -35.97 -0.80 10.54
C GLN A 153 -35.08 -0.24 11.64
N GLY A 154 -35.69 0.30 12.68
CA GLY A 154 -34.99 0.92 13.81
C GLY A 154 -35.58 2.28 14.16
N SER A 155 -35.01 2.92 15.17
CA SER A 155 -35.41 4.27 15.60
C SER A 155 -34.27 4.96 16.33
N GLY A 156 -34.11 6.27 16.12
CA GLY A 156 -33.02 7.03 16.73
C GLY A 156 -31.67 6.41 16.41
N GLY A 157 -30.80 6.26 17.41
CA GLY A 157 -29.46 5.65 17.25
C GLY A 157 -29.42 4.13 17.29
N SER A 158 -30.51 3.44 16.96
CA SER A 158 -30.61 1.98 17.03
C SER A 158 -31.12 1.38 15.71
N PRO A 159 -30.31 1.36 14.64
CA PRO A 159 -30.60 0.60 13.41
C PRO A 159 -30.68 -0.91 13.71
N ALA A 160 -31.81 -1.54 13.39
CA ALA A 160 -32.00 -2.97 13.67
C ALA A 160 -30.96 -3.83 12.92
N GLY A 161 -30.36 -4.81 13.61
CA GLY A 161 -29.36 -5.70 13.03
C GLY A 161 -27.93 -5.14 12.93
N TRP A 162 -27.74 -3.85 13.26
CA TRP A 162 -26.43 -3.20 13.22
C TRP A 162 -25.96 -2.85 14.62
N LYS A 163 -24.69 -3.17 14.92
CA LYS A 163 -24.04 -2.70 16.14
C LYS A 163 -23.53 -1.29 15.91
N VAL A 164 -24.07 -0.33 16.64
CA VAL A 164 -23.53 1.03 16.70
C VAL A 164 -22.33 1.05 17.65
N GLY A 165 -21.23 1.64 17.20
CA GLY A 165 -20.02 1.86 17.97
C GLY A 165 -19.59 3.33 17.84
N SER A 166 -18.70 3.77 18.73
CA SER A 166 -18.13 5.11 18.79
C SER A 166 -18.97 6.19 19.50
N ASP A 167 -18.34 6.88 20.45
CA ASP A 167 -18.84 8.14 21.02
C ASP A 167 -18.41 9.36 20.16
N ARG A 168 -17.60 9.13 19.11
CA ARG A 168 -17.01 10.18 18.23
C ARG A 168 -17.89 10.54 17.03
N ALA A 169 -18.91 9.72 16.79
CA ALA A 169 -19.85 9.88 15.70
C ALA A 169 -21.22 9.43 16.18
N LYS A 170 -22.24 10.23 15.90
CA LYS A 170 -23.62 9.91 16.25
C LYS A 170 -24.31 9.32 15.02
N ALA A 171 -24.57 8.01 15.05
CA ALA A 171 -25.35 7.31 14.03
C ALA A 171 -26.84 7.32 14.40
N GLU A 172 -27.71 7.71 13.47
CA GLU A 172 -29.17 7.79 13.67
C GLU A 172 -29.94 7.46 12.39
N ILE A 173 -31.13 6.87 12.53
CA ILE A 173 -32.07 6.70 11.43
C ILE A 173 -32.63 8.07 11.02
N ASP A 174 -32.52 8.42 9.74
CA ASP A 174 -33.05 9.66 9.15
C ASP A 174 -34.09 9.36 8.07
N SER A 175 -35.29 9.91 8.22
CA SER A 175 -36.38 9.77 7.26
C SER A 175 -36.48 10.93 6.26
N ASN A 176 -35.70 11.99 6.44
CA ASN A 176 -35.73 13.16 5.58
C ASN A 176 -34.83 12.95 4.36
N GLU A 177 -33.57 12.64 4.61
CA GLU A 177 -32.57 12.36 3.58
C GLU A 177 -32.41 10.84 3.42
N LYS A 178 -32.70 10.32 2.23
CA LYS A 178 -32.61 8.90 1.89
C LYS A 178 -32.40 8.73 0.40
N TYR A 179 -31.73 7.66 0.01
CA TYR A 179 -31.56 7.29 -1.39
C TYR A 179 -32.77 6.50 -1.88
N ALA A 180 -33.22 5.53 -1.09
CA ALA A 180 -34.37 4.69 -1.39
C ALA A 180 -35.23 4.48 -0.13
N GLY A 181 -36.41 3.86 -0.30
CA GLY A 181 -37.25 3.47 0.84
C GLY A 181 -37.77 4.65 1.68
N LYS A 182 -37.80 4.46 2.99
CA LYS A 182 -38.36 5.39 3.98
C LYS A 182 -37.29 6.05 4.84
N SER A 183 -36.09 5.50 4.93
CA SER A 183 -35.02 6.03 5.77
C SER A 183 -33.62 5.67 5.28
N SER A 184 -32.62 6.35 5.83
CA SER A 184 -31.20 6.02 5.70
C SER A 184 -30.53 6.07 7.08
N LEU A 185 -29.24 5.70 7.15
CA LEU A 185 -28.44 5.95 8.34
C LEU A 185 -27.67 7.26 8.16
N LYS A 186 -28.00 8.25 8.97
CA LYS A 186 -27.26 9.49 9.13
C LYS A 186 -26.16 9.31 10.16
N VAL A 187 -24.97 9.85 9.88
CA VAL A 187 -23.87 9.90 10.83
C VAL A 187 -23.35 11.33 10.92
N THR A 188 -23.40 11.89 12.14
CA THR A 188 -22.88 13.24 12.44
C THR A 188 -21.59 13.12 13.24
N MET A 189 -20.51 13.76 12.79
CA MET A 189 -19.23 13.76 13.50
C MET A 189 -19.30 14.69 14.72
N SER A 190 -18.76 14.28 15.86
CA SER A 190 -18.90 15.01 17.14
C SER A 190 -17.58 15.38 17.85
N ALA A 191 -16.41 15.03 17.30
CA ALA A 191 -15.09 15.40 17.83
C ALA A 191 -13.97 15.25 16.78
N GLU A 192 -12.83 15.93 17.00
CA GLU A 192 -11.58 15.69 16.26
C GLU A 192 -11.13 14.24 16.45
N ALA A 193 -11.08 13.47 15.36
CA ALA A 193 -10.53 12.11 15.38
C ALA A 193 -8.99 12.13 15.32
N GLU A 194 -8.32 11.37 16.20
CA GLU A 194 -6.97 10.86 15.95
C GLU A 194 -6.99 9.83 14.81
N ASP A 195 -5.86 9.66 14.10
CA ASP A 195 -5.69 8.94 12.82
C ASP A 195 -6.13 7.45 12.76
N ASP A 196 -6.62 6.86 13.86
CA ASP A 196 -7.01 5.45 13.92
C ASP A 196 -8.50 5.22 13.56
N PHE A 197 -8.76 4.18 12.75
CA PHE A 197 -10.12 3.76 12.36
C PHE A 197 -10.99 3.44 13.58
N VAL A 198 -12.18 4.05 13.66
CA VAL A 198 -13.20 3.71 14.66
C VAL A 198 -14.51 3.31 13.96
N PRO A 199 -15.01 2.07 14.16
CA PRO A 199 -16.27 1.64 13.56
C PRO A 199 -17.45 2.38 14.18
N VAL A 200 -18.23 3.05 13.33
CA VAL A 200 -19.49 3.73 13.69
C VAL A 200 -20.65 2.76 13.68
N VAL A 201 -20.74 1.93 12.65
CA VAL A 201 -21.67 0.80 12.61
C VAL A 201 -20.96 -0.42 12.07
N SER A 202 -21.37 -1.60 12.56
CA SER A 202 -20.84 -2.87 12.10
C SER A 202 -21.90 -3.97 12.11
N GLN A 203 -21.72 -4.96 11.26
CA GLN A 203 -22.53 -6.18 11.21
C GLN A 203 -21.62 -7.38 10.94
N GLU A 204 -21.86 -8.48 11.66
CA GLU A 204 -21.23 -9.76 11.37
C GLU A 204 -22.06 -10.52 10.34
N ILE A 205 -21.39 -11.11 9.37
CA ILE A 205 -21.99 -11.89 8.30
C ILE A 205 -21.36 -13.29 8.24
N THR A 206 -22.13 -14.26 7.77
CA THR A 206 -21.61 -15.58 7.39
C THR A 206 -21.07 -15.51 5.97
N VAL A 207 -19.89 -16.08 5.76
CA VAL A 207 -19.24 -16.20 4.44
C VAL A 207 -18.75 -17.63 4.27
N ALA A 208 -18.59 -18.09 3.03
CA ALA A 208 -17.85 -19.30 2.74
C ALA A 208 -16.34 -18.98 2.60
N PRO A 209 -15.44 -19.89 3.02
CA PRO A 209 -14.01 -19.69 2.84
C PRO A 209 -13.59 -19.61 1.37
N TRP A 210 -12.54 -18.84 1.10
CA TRP A 210 -11.87 -18.65 -0.19
C TRP A 210 -12.84 -18.23 -1.28
N ARG A 211 -13.66 -17.25 -0.96
CA ARG A 211 -14.70 -16.68 -1.82
C ARG A 211 -14.49 -15.19 -1.98
N ASN A 212 -14.94 -14.65 -3.09
CA ASN A 212 -14.89 -13.22 -3.37
C ASN A 212 -16.28 -12.62 -3.18
N TYR A 213 -16.38 -11.58 -2.36
CA TYR A 213 -17.62 -10.90 -2.05
C TYR A 213 -17.52 -9.43 -2.43
N ARG A 214 -18.56 -8.91 -3.08
CA ARG A 214 -18.74 -7.48 -3.35
C ARG A 214 -19.61 -6.84 -2.28
N LEU A 215 -19.22 -5.65 -1.87
CA LEU A 215 -19.99 -4.70 -1.08
C LEU A 215 -20.36 -3.49 -1.95
N THR A 216 -21.63 -3.06 -1.89
CA THR A 216 -22.12 -1.82 -2.51
C THR A 216 -22.86 -0.98 -1.49
N LEU A 217 -22.67 0.33 -1.51
CA LEU A 217 -23.30 1.26 -0.58
C LEU A 217 -23.52 2.62 -1.25
N MET A 218 -24.70 3.22 -1.06
CA MET A 218 -24.92 4.61 -1.45
C MET A 218 -24.48 5.53 -0.34
N ILE A 219 -23.69 6.55 -0.67
CA ILE A 219 -23.12 7.50 0.27
C ILE A 219 -23.45 8.93 -0.17
N LYS A 220 -23.86 9.78 0.77
CA LYS A 220 -23.99 11.22 0.60
C LYS A 220 -23.17 11.93 1.66
N THR A 221 -22.52 13.04 1.32
CA THR A 221 -21.67 13.82 2.25
C THR A 221 -22.08 15.29 2.29
N GLU A 222 -21.95 15.90 3.46
CA GLU A 222 -22.14 17.34 3.67
C GLU A 222 -21.08 17.87 4.63
N GLY A 223 -20.21 18.75 4.13
CA GLY A 223 -19.23 19.47 4.92
C GLY A 223 -18.25 18.57 5.67
N ILE A 224 -17.86 17.42 5.10
CA ILE A 224 -16.88 16.54 5.74
C ILE A 224 -15.51 17.24 5.75
N GLU A 225 -15.05 17.57 6.95
CA GLU A 225 -13.74 18.19 7.19
C GLU A 225 -12.64 17.13 7.17
N SER A 226 -12.29 16.61 6.01
CA SER A 226 -11.27 15.56 5.95
C SER A 226 -9.85 16.12 6.00
N ARG A 227 -9.00 15.59 6.88
CA ARG A 227 -7.52 15.67 6.73
C ARG A 227 -6.95 14.54 5.85
N GLY A 228 -7.79 13.63 5.36
CA GLY A 228 -7.38 12.44 4.61
C GLY A 228 -8.57 11.62 4.13
N ASP A 229 -8.52 10.32 4.40
CA ASP A 229 -9.37 9.29 3.81
C ASP A 229 -10.81 9.28 4.36
N VAL A 230 -11.77 9.64 3.50
CA VAL A 230 -13.07 10.20 3.93
C VAL A 230 -14.11 9.16 4.35
N PHE A 231 -13.93 7.86 4.12
CA PHE A 231 -14.91 6.86 4.59
C PHE A 231 -14.35 5.45 4.56
N PRO A 232 -13.76 4.95 5.65
CA PRO A 232 -13.23 3.60 5.60
C PRO A 232 -14.35 2.56 5.70
N ILE A 233 -14.54 1.78 4.63
CA ILE A 233 -15.19 0.47 4.72
C ILE A 233 -14.12 -0.52 5.13
N LEU A 234 -14.29 -1.10 6.32
CA LEU A 234 -13.38 -2.10 6.86
C LEU A 234 -14.08 -3.44 6.96
N VAL A 235 -13.48 -4.45 6.36
CA VAL A 235 -13.90 -5.85 6.52
C VAL A 235 -12.83 -6.57 7.33
N GLN A 236 -13.23 -7.31 8.36
CA GLN A 236 -12.31 -8.06 9.22
C GLN A 236 -12.77 -9.51 9.43
N GLY A 237 -11.80 -10.42 9.53
CA GLY A 237 -12.03 -11.75 10.09
C GLY A 237 -12.29 -11.69 11.61
N PRO A 238 -12.81 -12.77 12.21
CA PRO A 238 -13.09 -12.85 13.65
C PRO A 238 -11.87 -12.66 14.55
N ASP A 239 -10.67 -12.85 14.04
CA ASP A 239 -9.40 -12.65 14.74
C ASP A 239 -8.84 -11.22 14.61
N GLY A 240 -9.63 -10.29 14.04
CA GLY A 240 -9.25 -8.90 13.82
C GLY A 240 -8.50 -8.65 12.50
N ARG A 241 -8.06 -9.71 11.80
CA ARG A 241 -7.34 -9.56 10.53
C ARG A 241 -8.17 -8.78 9.52
N ARG A 242 -7.60 -7.73 8.92
CA ARG A 242 -8.29 -7.00 7.85
C ARG A 242 -8.38 -7.86 6.60
N LEU A 243 -9.53 -7.84 5.94
CA LEU A 243 -9.79 -8.51 4.66
C LEU A 243 -9.97 -7.48 3.54
N GLN A 244 -10.29 -6.25 3.90
CA GLN A 244 -10.33 -5.10 3.02
C GLN A 244 -10.35 -3.83 3.87
N TYR A 245 -9.64 -2.79 3.42
CA TYR A 245 -9.76 -1.43 3.92
C TYR A 245 -9.86 -0.50 2.71
N TYR A 246 -11.07 -0.06 2.43
CA TYR A 246 -11.37 0.75 1.25
C TYR A 246 -11.88 2.11 1.64
N ILE A 247 -11.38 3.12 0.92
CA ILE A 247 -11.73 4.51 1.10
C ILE A 247 -12.28 4.98 -0.24
N PRO A 248 -13.60 5.21 -0.34
CA PRO A 248 -14.17 5.74 -1.56
C PRO A 248 -13.70 7.19 -1.78
N PRO A 249 -13.36 7.57 -3.02
CA PRO A 249 -12.97 8.93 -3.35
C PRO A 249 -14.21 9.84 -3.34
N LEU A 250 -14.52 10.42 -2.19
CA LEU A 250 -15.69 11.30 -1.99
C LEU A 250 -15.25 12.75 -1.80
N GLN A 251 -16.06 13.69 -2.32
CA GLN A 251 -15.89 15.11 -2.02
C GLN A 251 -16.47 15.44 -0.64
N ALA A 252 -16.00 16.55 -0.04
CA ALA A 252 -16.49 17.03 1.26
C ALA A 252 -18.02 17.21 1.29
N THR A 253 -18.60 17.66 0.17
CA THR A 253 -20.04 17.73 -0.05
C THR A 253 -20.35 17.13 -1.41
N ALA A 254 -21.11 16.05 -1.43
CA ALA A 254 -21.52 15.35 -2.65
C ALA A 254 -22.95 14.81 -2.50
N GLY A 255 -23.66 14.72 -3.63
CA GLY A 255 -24.91 13.97 -3.70
C GLY A 255 -24.69 12.47 -3.54
N TRP A 256 -25.78 11.70 -3.58
CA TRP A 256 -25.73 10.24 -3.49
C TRP A 256 -24.82 9.65 -4.57
N THR A 257 -23.77 8.96 -4.13
CA THR A 257 -22.76 8.31 -4.96
C THR A 257 -22.62 6.86 -4.51
N GLU A 258 -22.52 5.93 -5.45
CA GLU A 258 -22.29 4.51 -5.12
C GLU A 258 -20.80 4.28 -4.80
N ALA A 259 -20.54 3.66 -3.66
CA ALA A 259 -19.26 3.06 -3.33
C ALA A 259 -19.34 1.55 -3.54
N ARG A 260 -18.37 0.98 -4.25
CA ARG A 260 -18.27 -0.45 -4.54
C ARG A 260 -16.87 -0.96 -4.27
N VAL A 261 -16.77 -2.09 -3.57
CA VAL A 261 -15.50 -2.73 -3.22
C VAL A 261 -15.71 -4.25 -3.13
N ALA A 262 -14.66 -5.04 -3.31
CA ALA A 262 -14.70 -6.46 -2.99
C ALA A 262 -13.61 -6.87 -1.99
N PHE A 263 -13.86 -7.99 -1.31
CA PHE A 263 -12.93 -8.63 -0.39
C PHE A 263 -12.95 -10.15 -0.58
N ASN A 264 -11.82 -10.79 -0.30
CA ASN A 264 -11.72 -12.24 -0.23
C ASN A 264 -11.92 -12.70 1.22
N SER A 265 -12.77 -13.71 1.45
CA SER A 265 -13.03 -14.24 2.79
C SER A 265 -11.88 -15.04 3.39
N ARG A 266 -10.89 -15.41 2.58
CA ARG A 266 -9.77 -16.29 2.94
C ARG A 266 -10.24 -17.55 3.67
N GLU A 267 -9.55 -18.03 4.69
CA GLU A 267 -9.93 -19.20 5.47
C GLU A 267 -11.20 -19.02 6.33
N TYR A 268 -11.76 -17.81 6.43
CA TYR A 268 -12.82 -17.50 7.39
C TYR A 268 -14.22 -17.93 6.93
N THR A 269 -15.06 -18.28 7.90
CA THR A 269 -16.49 -18.58 7.72
C THR A 269 -17.42 -17.46 8.17
N SER A 270 -16.84 -16.37 8.72
CA SER A 270 -17.55 -15.16 9.09
C SER A 270 -16.66 -13.95 8.87
N ALA A 271 -17.27 -12.79 8.67
CA ALA A 271 -16.58 -11.52 8.56
C ALA A 271 -17.39 -10.42 9.25
N ARG A 272 -16.70 -9.43 9.81
CA ARG A 272 -17.30 -8.20 10.32
C ARG A 272 -17.14 -7.10 9.28
N ILE A 273 -18.25 -6.58 8.78
CA ILE A 273 -18.29 -5.41 7.91
C ILE A 273 -18.53 -4.19 8.78
N SER A 274 -17.70 -3.16 8.61
CA SER A 274 -17.76 -1.95 9.41
C SER A 274 -17.70 -0.72 8.52
N VAL A 275 -18.45 0.30 8.91
CA VAL A 275 -18.35 1.65 8.38
C VAL A 275 -17.70 2.50 9.47
N GLY A 276 -16.58 3.13 9.15
CA GLY A 276 -15.89 4.04 10.05
C GLY A 276 -16.28 5.50 9.84
N ALA A 277 -15.88 6.34 10.81
CA ALA A 277 -15.96 7.78 10.68
C ALA A 277 -14.81 8.28 9.79
N PRO A 278 -15.04 9.25 8.87
CA PRO A 278 -13.97 10.03 8.26
C PRO A 278 -13.04 10.62 9.31
N GLY A 279 -11.75 10.76 9.00
CA GLY A 279 -10.84 11.57 9.81
C GLY A 279 -11.20 13.05 9.71
N GLY A 280 -11.29 13.77 10.83
CA GLY A 280 -11.75 15.17 10.86
C GLY A 280 -12.57 15.52 12.10
N GLY A 281 -12.85 16.80 12.31
CA GLY A 281 -13.62 17.29 13.46
C GLY A 281 -15.10 17.58 13.16
N GLY A 282 -15.51 17.60 11.89
CA GLY A 282 -16.84 18.08 11.49
C GLY A 282 -17.40 17.44 10.22
N GLY A 283 -18.71 17.63 10.04
CA GLY A 283 -19.47 17.19 8.88
C GLY A 283 -20.48 16.07 9.17
N THR A 284 -21.29 15.77 8.16
CA THR A 284 -22.32 14.73 8.19
C THR A 284 -22.25 13.89 6.93
N PHE A 285 -22.46 12.58 7.07
CA PHE A 285 -22.69 11.72 5.91
C PHE A 285 -23.91 10.83 6.14
N TRP A 286 -24.50 10.35 5.05
CA TRP A 286 -25.58 9.38 5.06
C TRP A 286 -25.17 8.16 4.27
N ILE A 287 -25.61 6.99 4.73
CA ILE A 287 -25.43 5.72 4.04
C ILE A 287 -26.79 5.03 3.86
N ASP A 288 -26.99 4.44 2.70
CA ASP A 288 -28.23 3.74 2.34
C ASP A 288 -27.94 2.61 1.34
N ASN A 289 -28.88 1.68 1.20
CA ASN A 289 -28.86 0.57 0.27
C ASN A 289 -27.55 -0.25 0.33
N TYR A 290 -27.09 -0.54 1.55
CA TYR A 290 -25.91 -1.37 1.77
C TYR A 290 -26.22 -2.83 1.42
N ALA A 291 -25.55 -3.37 0.41
CA ALA A 291 -25.72 -4.74 -0.03
C ALA A 291 -24.38 -5.49 -0.11
N ILE A 292 -24.50 -6.82 -0.09
CA ILE A 292 -23.44 -7.79 -0.30
C ILE A 292 -23.92 -8.87 -1.27
N GLY A 293 -23.00 -9.41 -2.06
CA GLY A 293 -23.19 -10.63 -2.85
C GLY A 293 -21.83 -11.24 -3.21
N GLU A 294 -21.81 -12.48 -3.66
CA GLU A 294 -20.60 -13.05 -4.28
C GLU A 294 -20.30 -12.33 -5.60
N GLU A 295 -19.01 -12.13 -5.85
CA GLU A 295 -18.51 -11.38 -6.99
C GLU A 295 -17.72 -12.30 -7.92
N GLY A 296 -17.96 -12.12 -9.22
CA GLY A 296 -17.37 -12.96 -10.26
C GLY A 296 -15.88 -12.67 -10.49
N PRO A 297 -15.34 -13.06 -11.65
CA PRO A 297 -13.91 -12.97 -11.95
C PRO A 297 -13.49 -11.57 -12.45
N VAL A 298 -13.88 -10.51 -11.72
CA VAL A 298 -13.37 -9.14 -11.95
C VAL A 298 -11.90 -9.07 -11.55
N ASN A 299 -11.04 -8.48 -12.38
CA ASN A 299 -9.59 -8.46 -12.20
C ASN A 299 -8.95 -9.86 -12.14
N ILE A 300 -9.50 -10.84 -12.88
CA ILE A 300 -8.95 -12.19 -12.97
C ILE A 300 -7.52 -12.19 -13.53
N LEU A 301 -6.62 -12.88 -12.81
CA LEU A 301 -5.23 -13.06 -13.20
C LEU A 301 -5.06 -14.31 -14.06
N ARG A 302 -4.28 -14.18 -15.14
CA ARG A 302 -4.08 -15.22 -16.15
C ARG A 302 -2.59 -15.37 -16.46
N ARG A 303 -1.89 -16.10 -15.58
CA ARG A 303 -0.47 -16.45 -15.71
C ARG A 303 -0.17 -17.79 -15.03
N GLU A 304 1.07 -18.25 -15.13
CA GLU A 304 1.52 -19.38 -14.32
C GLU A 304 1.33 -19.06 -12.82
N GLY A 305 0.83 -20.05 -12.07
CA GLY A 305 0.51 -19.88 -10.65
C GLY A 305 -0.90 -19.40 -10.34
N THR A 306 -1.72 -19.08 -11.35
CA THR A 306 -3.12 -18.66 -11.17
C THR A 306 -4.06 -19.47 -12.09
N PRO A 307 -4.17 -20.80 -11.92
CA PRO A 307 -4.98 -21.62 -12.81
C PRO A 307 -6.47 -21.26 -12.74
N LEU A 308 -7.15 -21.35 -13.88
CA LEU A 308 -8.62 -21.37 -13.94
C LEU A 308 -9.08 -22.82 -13.99
N VAL A 309 -9.90 -23.24 -13.03
CA VAL A 309 -10.51 -24.57 -13.01
C VAL A 309 -12.03 -24.43 -13.04
N VAL A 310 -12.68 -25.07 -14.01
CA VAL A 310 -14.15 -25.12 -14.12
C VAL A 310 -14.57 -26.58 -13.99
N LYS A 311 -15.30 -26.90 -12.92
CA LYS A 311 -15.69 -28.28 -12.55
C LYS A 311 -17.21 -28.39 -12.45
N GLY A 312 -17.82 -29.40 -13.07
CA GLY A 312 -19.25 -29.68 -12.84
C GLY A 312 -19.49 -30.09 -11.39
N GLU A 313 -20.39 -29.41 -10.68
CA GLU A 313 -20.62 -29.61 -9.25
C GLU A 313 -21.04 -31.05 -8.93
N LYS A 314 -21.94 -31.61 -9.73
CA LYS A 314 -22.45 -32.98 -9.56
C LYS A 314 -21.60 -34.03 -10.25
N SER A 315 -21.13 -33.73 -11.46
CA SER A 315 -20.42 -34.69 -12.31
C SER A 315 -18.95 -34.86 -11.92
N GLY A 316 -18.37 -33.85 -11.25
CA GLY A 316 -16.93 -33.78 -10.99
C GLY A 316 -16.08 -33.60 -12.24
N VAL A 317 -16.69 -33.49 -13.43
CA VAL A 317 -15.98 -33.33 -14.70
C VAL A 317 -15.28 -31.98 -14.70
N VAL A 318 -13.97 -31.98 -14.96
CA VAL A 318 -13.22 -30.76 -15.23
C VAL A 318 -13.38 -30.42 -16.71
N TYR A 319 -13.98 -29.27 -16.96
CA TYR A 319 -14.20 -28.72 -18.29
C TYR A 319 -12.92 -28.01 -18.78
N VAL A 320 -12.75 -27.95 -20.09
CA VAL A 320 -11.52 -27.50 -20.75
C VAL A 320 -11.78 -26.19 -21.49
N GLU A 321 -10.99 -25.17 -21.19
CA GLU A 321 -10.99 -23.88 -21.89
C GLU A 321 -10.70 -24.06 -23.39
N GLY A 322 -11.38 -23.29 -24.24
CA GLY A 322 -11.33 -23.39 -25.70
C GLY A 322 -12.14 -24.58 -26.28
N ARG A 323 -12.50 -25.57 -25.47
CA ARG A 323 -13.33 -26.72 -25.88
C ARG A 323 -14.75 -26.60 -25.35
N ASP A 324 -14.92 -26.45 -24.04
CA ASP A 324 -16.22 -26.41 -23.37
C ASP A 324 -16.68 -24.98 -23.09
N TYR A 325 -15.74 -24.08 -22.83
CA TYR A 325 -15.99 -22.67 -22.60
C TYR A 325 -14.93 -21.83 -23.31
N GLU A 326 -15.28 -20.62 -23.73
CA GLU A 326 -14.37 -19.65 -24.32
C GLU A 326 -13.37 -19.14 -23.27
N PRO A 327 -12.17 -18.68 -23.66
CA PRO A 327 -11.22 -18.14 -22.71
C PRO A 327 -11.80 -17.03 -21.84
N LEU A 328 -11.65 -17.17 -20.51
CA LEU A 328 -12.20 -16.23 -19.54
C LEU A 328 -11.15 -15.20 -19.13
N TYR A 329 -11.40 -13.95 -19.51
CA TYR A 329 -10.61 -12.77 -19.17
C TYR A 329 -11.54 -11.64 -18.73
N ASP A 330 -11.02 -10.77 -17.87
CA ASP A 330 -11.57 -9.43 -17.68
C ASP A 330 -10.88 -8.50 -18.69
N PRO A 331 -11.60 -7.89 -19.65
CA PRO A 331 -11.00 -6.99 -20.63
C PRO A 331 -10.69 -5.60 -20.07
N LEU A 332 -11.27 -5.22 -18.94
CA LEU A 332 -11.09 -3.89 -18.35
C LEU A 332 -9.94 -3.91 -17.33
N MET A 333 -9.95 -4.87 -16.41
CA MET A 333 -8.97 -5.02 -15.33
C MET A 333 -8.60 -3.66 -14.72
N THR A 334 -9.60 -2.87 -14.34
CA THR A 334 -9.41 -1.51 -13.80
C THR A 334 -8.66 -1.51 -12.47
N MET A 335 -8.44 -2.70 -11.89
CA MET A 335 -8.02 -2.91 -10.50
C MET A 335 -9.03 -2.34 -9.51
N LEU A 336 -10.23 -2.00 -9.98
CA LEU A 336 -11.39 -1.66 -9.18
C LEU A 336 -12.46 -2.71 -9.44
N TYR A 337 -13.45 -2.78 -8.55
CA TYR A 337 -14.63 -3.59 -8.75
C TYR A 337 -15.75 -2.70 -9.27
N ASP A 338 -15.55 -2.04 -10.42
CA ASP A 338 -16.38 -0.94 -10.93
C ASP A 338 -17.24 -1.32 -12.15
N HIS A 339 -17.20 -2.57 -12.58
CA HIS A 339 -17.90 -3.06 -13.76
C HIS A 339 -18.50 -4.46 -13.51
N GLU A 340 -19.36 -4.91 -14.42
CA GLU A 340 -19.98 -6.23 -14.33
C GLU A 340 -18.95 -7.35 -14.51
N PRO A 341 -18.98 -8.42 -13.69
CA PRO A 341 -18.05 -9.53 -13.82
C PRO A 341 -18.16 -10.19 -15.21
N PRO A 342 -17.02 -10.57 -15.82
CA PRO A 342 -17.05 -11.33 -17.06
C PRO A 342 -17.75 -12.68 -16.83
N ALA A 343 -18.64 -13.04 -17.75
CA ALA A 343 -19.32 -14.33 -17.71
C ALA A 343 -18.47 -15.42 -18.36
N LEU A 344 -18.60 -16.65 -17.86
CA LEU A 344 -18.03 -17.83 -18.49
C LEU A 344 -18.88 -18.20 -19.72
N LYS A 345 -18.39 -17.91 -20.92
CA LYS A 345 -19.13 -18.17 -22.17
C LYS A 345 -18.92 -19.59 -22.65
N LEU A 346 -19.99 -20.29 -23.03
CA LEU A 346 -19.95 -21.66 -23.52
C LEU A 346 -19.68 -21.69 -25.03
N THR A 347 -18.83 -22.63 -25.45
CA THR A 347 -18.59 -22.87 -26.89
C THR A 347 -19.83 -23.51 -27.54
N PRO A 348 -20.00 -23.43 -28.88
CA PRO A 348 -21.14 -24.05 -29.56
C PRO A 348 -21.25 -25.58 -29.38
N GLY A 349 -20.13 -26.27 -29.13
CA GLY A 349 -20.07 -27.72 -28.89
C GLY A 349 -19.81 -28.09 -27.43
N SER A 350 -20.15 -27.20 -26.50
CA SER A 350 -19.86 -27.39 -25.08
C SER A 350 -20.49 -28.66 -24.53
N ARG A 351 -19.75 -29.34 -23.64
CA ARG A 351 -20.29 -30.43 -22.82
C ARG A 351 -21.08 -29.94 -21.61
N ILE A 352 -20.99 -28.64 -21.30
CA ILE A 352 -21.70 -28.01 -20.18
C ILE A 352 -23.16 -27.80 -20.59
N ALA A 353 -24.10 -28.28 -19.76
CA ALA A 353 -25.52 -28.21 -20.06
C ALA A 353 -26.21 -26.96 -19.49
N GLU A 354 -27.36 -26.60 -20.06
CA GLU A 354 -28.25 -25.56 -19.52
C GLU A 354 -28.64 -25.87 -18.07
N GLY A 355 -28.58 -24.87 -17.19
CA GLY A 355 -28.89 -25.02 -15.76
C GLY A 355 -27.85 -25.82 -14.96
N GLU A 356 -26.75 -26.25 -15.59
CA GLU A 356 -25.67 -26.93 -14.88
C GLU A 356 -25.04 -25.99 -13.85
N ARG A 357 -24.71 -26.57 -12.69
CA ARG A 357 -24.01 -25.89 -11.60
C ARG A 357 -22.54 -26.25 -11.70
N LEU A 358 -21.71 -25.21 -11.74
CA LEU A 358 -20.27 -25.31 -11.88
C LEU A 358 -19.59 -24.80 -10.60
N ARG A 359 -18.44 -25.38 -10.28
CA ARG A 359 -17.50 -24.94 -9.26
C ARG A 359 -16.28 -24.39 -9.96
N VAL A 360 -16.07 -23.09 -9.81
CA VAL A 360 -15.06 -22.34 -10.56
C VAL A 360 -14.02 -21.80 -9.58
N SER A 361 -12.75 -22.15 -9.82
CA SER A 361 -11.61 -21.67 -9.04
C SER A 361 -10.69 -20.81 -9.90
N TYR A 362 -10.26 -19.67 -9.37
CA TYR A 362 -9.46 -18.66 -10.07
C TYR A 362 -8.75 -17.74 -9.07
N TRP A 363 -7.95 -16.79 -9.55
CA TRP A 363 -7.30 -15.77 -8.73
C TRP A 363 -7.64 -14.38 -9.24
N ASN A 364 -7.92 -13.46 -8.32
CA ASN A 364 -8.11 -12.04 -8.63
C ASN A 364 -7.14 -11.18 -7.83
N ASN A 365 -6.77 -10.03 -8.38
CA ASN A 365 -6.14 -8.99 -7.58
C ASN A 365 -7.19 -8.23 -6.73
N HIS A 366 -6.74 -7.72 -5.58
CA HIS A 366 -7.52 -6.85 -4.71
C HIS A 366 -6.71 -5.57 -4.44
N PRO A 367 -7.16 -4.41 -4.92
CA PRO A 367 -6.52 -3.14 -4.55
C PRO A 367 -6.70 -2.90 -3.05
N ILE A 368 -5.73 -2.22 -2.48
CA ILE A 368 -5.78 -1.74 -1.08
C ILE A 368 -5.72 -0.21 -1.09
N TYR A 369 -6.46 0.43 -0.19
CA TYR A 369 -6.57 1.90 -0.11
C TYR A 369 -6.97 2.51 -1.46
N HIS A 370 -6.11 3.38 -2.01
CA HIS A 370 -6.30 4.12 -3.26
C HIS A 370 -5.70 3.41 -4.48
N GLY A 371 -5.73 2.07 -4.51
CA GLY A 371 -5.24 1.30 -5.66
C GLY A 371 -3.82 0.76 -5.52
N GLN A 372 -3.35 0.53 -4.28
CA GLN A 372 -2.12 -0.22 -4.06
C GLN A 372 -2.29 -1.63 -4.66
N THR A 373 -1.38 -2.00 -5.57
CA THR A 373 -1.46 -3.21 -6.41
C THR A 373 -0.16 -4.01 -6.31
N PRO A 374 0.02 -4.84 -5.27
CA PRO A 374 1.26 -5.58 -5.08
C PRO A 374 1.53 -6.59 -6.20
N ALA A 375 2.80 -6.73 -6.58
CA ALA A 375 3.24 -7.62 -7.66
C ALA A 375 3.67 -9.00 -7.13
N CYS A 376 3.66 -10.00 -8.01
CA CYS A 376 4.11 -11.35 -7.66
C CYS A 376 5.63 -11.44 -7.60
N PHE A 377 6.20 -11.94 -6.49
CA PHE A 377 7.65 -12.20 -6.38
C PHE A 377 8.15 -13.31 -7.30
N SER A 378 7.28 -14.22 -7.71
CA SER A 378 7.71 -15.48 -8.31
C SER A 378 7.52 -15.52 -9.82
N ASP A 379 6.83 -14.55 -10.42
CA ASP A 379 6.65 -14.50 -11.86
C ASP A 379 7.95 -13.97 -12.53
N PRO A 380 8.56 -14.69 -13.48
CA PRO A 380 9.78 -14.22 -14.13
C PRO A 380 9.58 -12.94 -14.96
N GLY A 381 8.37 -12.69 -15.46
CA GLY A 381 8.04 -11.58 -16.36
C GLY A 381 8.28 -10.21 -15.74
N ILE A 382 8.13 -10.07 -14.42
CA ILE A 382 8.42 -8.81 -13.70
C ILE A 382 9.90 -8.43 -13.81
N TYR A 383 10.80 -9.40 -13.64
CA TYR A 383 12.24 -9.18 -13.69
C TYR A 383 12.71 -8.81 -15.10
N ASP A 384 12.10 -9.40 -16.13
CA ASP A 384 12.40 -9.06 -17.53
C ASP A 384 11.94 -7.64 -17.89
N TRP A 385 10.84 -7.16 -17.31
CA TRP A 385 10.43 -5.77 -17.45
C TRP A 385 11.40 -4.82 -16.77
N TRP A 386 11.74 -5.07 -15.51
CA TRP A 386 12.70 -4.24 -14.79
C TRP A 386 14.06 -4.18 -15.45
N ARG A 387 14.58 -5.31 -15.95
CA ARG A 387 15.85 -5.33 -16.69
C ARG A 387 15.84 -4.41 -17.90
N ARG A 388 14.75 -4.39 -18.66
CA ARG A 388 14.58 -3.47 -19.80
C ARG A 388 14.50 -2.01 -19.36
N SER A 389 13.72 -1.71 -18.32
CA SER A 389 13.55 -0.35 -17.81
C SER A 389 14.83 0.22 -17.21
N VAL A 390 15.54 -0.55 -16.38
CA VAL A 390 16.84 -0.17 -15.80
C VAL A 390 17.88 0.04 -16.89
N LYS A 391 17.99 -0.87 -17.87
CA LYS A 391 18.91 -0.71 -18.99
C LYS A 391 18.65 0.57 -19.77
N PHE A 392 17.39 0.81 -20.14
CA PHE A 392 17.00 2.02 -20.87
C PHE A 392 17.35 3.28 -20.06
N LEU A 393 16.98 3.32 -18.78
CA LEU A 393 17.23 4.47 -17.92
C LEU A 393 18.72 4.75 -17.77
N HIS A 394 19.52 3.70 -17.54
CA HIS A 394 20.97 3.82 -17.39
C HIS A 394 21.66 4.30 -18.67
N GLU A 395 21.29 3.75 -19.84
CA GLU A 395 21.81 4.23 -21.13
C GLU A 395 21.48 5.72 -21.36
N TYR A 396 20.38 6.20 -20.80
CA TYR A 396 19.87 7.54 -21.03
C TYR A 396 20.44 8.60 -20.07
N ILE A 397 20.54 8.31 -18.76
CA ILE A 397 20.94 9.29 -17.73
C ILE A 397 22.11 8.86 -16.84
N ARG A 398 22.53 7.59 -16.91
CA ARG A 398 23.62 6.99 -16.12
C ARG A 398 23.58 7.33 -14.61
N PRO A 399 22.52 6.94 -13.87
CA PRO A 399 22.49 7.13 -12.42
C PRO A 399 23.63 6.41 -11.71
N GLU A 400 24.22 7.08 -10.71
CA GLU A 400 25.19 6.48 -9.78
C GLU A 400 24.45 5.75 -8.64
N THR A 401 23.38 6.38 -8.15
CA THR A 401 22.51 5.83 -7.11
C THR A 401 21.13 5.48 -7.67
N TYR A 402 20.54 4.38 -7.18
CA TYR A 402 19.17 3.96 -7.45
C TYR A 402 18.38 3.79 -6.16
N TYR A 403 17.07 3.94 -6.23
CA TYR A 403 16.18 3.74 -5.10
C TYR A 403 15.16 2.64 -5.41
N LEU A 404 15.08 1.60 -4.58
CA LEU A 404 14.12 0.51 -4.71
C LEU A 404 12.80 0.86 -4.01
N GLY A 405 11.71 0.89 -4.78
CA GLY A 405 10.33 1.14 -4.30
C GLY A 405 9.69 -0.06 -3.60
N VAL A 406 10.43 -0.70 -2.70
CA VAL A 406 9.96 -1.90 -1.98
C VAL A 406 9.49 -1.51 -0.59
N ASP A 407 8.24 -1.09 -0.52
CA ASP A 407 7.55 -0.67 0.70
C ASP A 407 6.14 -1.25 0.77
N GLU A 408 5.63 -1.36 2.00
CA GLU A 408 4.24 -1.62 2.32
C GLU A 408 3.56 -2.79 1.56
N LEU A 409 4.21 -3.94 1.47
CA LEU A 409 3.69 -5.10 0.74
C LEU A 409 2.49 -5.73 1.45
N ARG A 410 1.27 -5.37 1.06
CA ARG A 410 0.05 -5.81 1.76
C ARG A 410 -0.64 -7.04 1.16
N LEU A 411 -0.18 -7.52 0.01
CA LEU A 411 -0.60 -8.78 -0.64
C LEU A 411 0.64 -9.47 -1.22
N ALA A 412 0.90 -10.72 -0.81
CA ALA A 412 2.09 -11.47 -1.18
C ALA A 412 1.93 -12.97 -0.89
N GLY A 413 2.50 -13.82 -1.76
CA GLY A 413 2.76 -15.24 -1.48
C GLY A 413 1.58 -16.18 -1.69
N THR A 414 0.52 -15.72 -2.35
CA THR A 414 -0.78 -16.41 -2.38
C THR A 414 -1.04 -17.20 -3.67
N CYS A 415 -0.38 -16.86 -4.77
CA CYS A 415 -0.43 -17.65 -6.00
C CYS A 415 0.35 -18.97 -5.90
N GLU A 416 0.03 -19.94 -6.76
CA GLU A 416 0.63 -21.28 -6.71
C GLU A 416 2.12 -21.29 -7.03
N THR A 417 2.63 -20.38 -7.88
CA THR A 417 4.07 -20.28 -8.13
C THR A 417 4.84 -19.81 -6.90
N CYS A 418 4.29 -18.90 -6.10
CA CYS A 418 4.85 -18.54 -4.80
C CYS A 418 4.81 -19.74 -3.84
N ARG A 419 3.65 -20.40 -3.71
CA ARG A 419 3.49 -21.54 -2.78
C ARG A 419 4.37 -22.74 -3.13
N ALA A 420 4.56 -23.01 -4.43
CA ALA A 420 5.35 -24.15 -4.90
C ALA A 420 6.85 -24.04 -4.55
N ARG A 421 7.35 -22.83 -4.24
CA ARG A 421 8.75 -22.61 -3.87
C ARG A 421 9.11 -23.17 -2.50
N GLY A 422 8.13 -23.34 -1.60
CA GLY A 422 8.38 -23.81 -0.23
C GLY A 422 9.27 -22.88 0.62
N LEU A 423 9.37 -21.62 0.23
CA LEU A 423 10.10 -20.57 0.94
C LEU A 423 9.14 -19.76 1.81
N SER A 424 9.64 -19.18 2.90
CA SER A 424 8.92 -18.15 3.66
C SER A 424 8.73 -16.86 2.83
N LEU A 425 7.77 -16.02 3.21
CA LEU A 425 7.64 -14.68 2.59
C LEU A 425 8.91 -13.84 2.73
N SER A 426 9.60 -13.92 3.85
CA SER A 426 10.86 -13.23 4.12
C SER A 426 11.98 -13.64 3.16
N GLU A 427 12.14 -14.94 2.91
CA GLU A 427 13.10 -15.46 1.92
C GLU A 427 12.73 -15.04 0.50
N MET A 428 11.45 -15.12 0.14
CA MET A 428 10.98 -14.71 -1.19
C MET A 428 11.23 -13.22 -1.45
N LEU A 429 10.97 -12.36 -0.47
CA LEU A 429 11.25 -10.93 -0.55
C LEU A 429 12.76 -10.68 -0.70
N GLY A 430 13.59 -11.36 0.10
CA GLY A 430 15.04 -11.27 0.00
C GLY A 430 15.58 -11.68 -1.37
N GLU A 431 15.07 -12.77 -1.94
CA GLU A 431 15.43 -13.18 -3.32
C GLU A 431 14.98 -12.15 -4.36
N CYS A 432 13.80 -11.54 -4.19
CA CYS A 432 13.32 -10.49 -5.07
C CYS A 432 14.28 -9.28 -5.05
N VAL A 433 14.65 -8.80 -3.86
CA VAL A 433 15.59 -7.67 -3.70
C VAL A 433 16.96 -8.01 -4.29
N LYS A 434 17.49 -9.21 -4.05
CA LYS A 434 18.75 -9.66 -4.65
C LYS A 434 18.71 -9.61 -6.19
N LYS A 435 17.60 -10.02 -6.80
CA LYS A 435 17.41 -9.93 -8.26
C LYS A 435 17.32 -8.48 -8.74
N GLN A 436 16.58 -7.62 -8.04
CA GLN A 436 16.50 -6.18 -8.37
C GLN A 436 17.88 -5.51 -8.33
N VAL A 437 18.65 -5.76 -7.27
CA VAL A 437 20.03 -5.25 -7.13
C VAL A 437 20.93 -5.81 -8.23
N SER A 438 20.82 -7.11 -8.54
CA SER A 438 21.56 -7.72 -9.64
C SER A 438 21.26 -7.04 -10.98
N ILE A 439 19.98 -6.76 -11.26
CA ILE A 439 19.56 -6.08 -12.50
C ILE A 439 20.17 -4.68 -12.62
N ILE A 440 20.22 -3.91 -11.52
CA ILE A 440 20.91 -2.61 -11.50
C ILE A 440 22.41 -2.80 -11.79
N ARG A 441 23.03 -3.78 -11.15
CA ARG A 441 24.48 -4.02 -11.25
C ARG A 441 24.92 -4.65 -12.57
N GLU A 442 24.00 -5.24 -13.33
CA GLU A 442 24.25 -5.64 -14.73
C GLU A 442 24.64 -4.43 -15.59
N VAL A 443 24.13 -3.23 -15.29
CA VAL A 443 24.41 -2.01 -16.07
C VAL A 443 25.35 -1.04 -15.36
N ASN A 444 25.36 -1.02 -14.01
CA ASN A 444 26.29 -0.24 -13.20
C ASN A 444 26.79 -1.07 -12.00
N PRO A 445 27.94 -1.76 -12.12
CA PRO A 445 28.47 -2.62 -11.05
C PRO A 445 28.75 -1.90 -9.73
N ASP A 446 29.04 -0.60 -9.78
CA ASP A 446 29.39 0.23 -8.62
C ASP A 446 28.18 1.00 -8.05
N ALA A 447 26.97 0.75 -8.57
CA ALA A 447 25.77 1.46 -8.16
C ALA A 447 25.49 1.31 -6.66
N GLU A 448 25.22 2.45 -6.01
CA GLU A 448 24.61 2.45 -4.69
C GLU A 448 23.10 2.28 -4.80
N VAL A 449 22.54 1.55 -3.85
CA VAL A 449 21.12 1.19 -3.87
C VAL A 449 20.50 1.48 -2.51
N LEU A 450 19.51 2.37 -2.51
CA LEU A 450 18.68 2.74 -1.37
C LEU A 450 17.41 1.91 -1.40
N ILE A 451 16.83 1.62 -0.24
CA ILE A 451 15.57 0.90 -0.12
C ILE A 451 14.82 1.35 1.13
N TRP A 452 13.49 1.38 1.08
CA TRP A 452 12.65 1.61 2.26
C TRP A 452 12.88 0.51 3.31
N SER A 453 12.85 0.88 4.60
CA SER A 453 13.19 -0.05 5.69
C SER A 453 12.05 -0.98 6.09
N ASP A 454 10.81 -0.60 5.83
CA ASP A 454 9.69 -1.04 6.66
C ASP A 454 9.39 -2.52 6.53
N MET A 455 9.47 -3.07 5.32
CA MET A 455 9.26 -4.50 5.07
C MET A 455 10.40 -5.38 5.59
N PHE A 456 11.47 -4.77 6.13
CA PHE A 456 12.67 -5.41 6.69
C PHE A 456 12.86 -5.15 8.18
N ASP A 457 12.11 -4.22 8.75
CA ASP A 457 12.30 -3.72 10.10
C ASP A 457 11.38 -4.43 11.12
N PRO A 458 11.95 -5.17 12.10
CA PRO A 458 11.18 -5.87 13.13
C PRO A 458 10.57 -4.93 14.20
N HIS A 459 10.77 -3.63 14.06
CA HIS A 459 10.12 -2.60 14.87
C HIS A 459 9.09 -1.79 14.06
N HIS A 460 8.81 -2.25 12.84
CA HIS A 460 7.90 -1.64 11.91
C HIS A 460 7.10 -2.72 11.16
N ASN A 461 7.05 -2.69 9.82
CA ASN A 461 6.10 -3.47 9.03
C ASN A 461 6.46 -4.96 8.89
N ALA A 462 7.73 -5.32 9.05
CA ALA A 462 8.21 -6.69 8.88
C ALA A 462 7.70 -7.63 9.98
N ASP A 463 7.82 -7.18 11.23
CA ASP A 463 7.27 -7.82 12.41
C ASP A 463 6.74 -6.73 13.33
N TYR A 464 5.43 -6.50 13.35
CA TYR A 464 4.82 -5.51 14.24
C TYR A 464 4.18 -6.26 15.42
N PRO A 465 4.86 -6.46 16.57
CA PRO A 465 4.38 -7.37 17.63
C PRO A 465 3.00 -6.99 18.15
N ASP A 466 2.73 -5.68 18.22
CA ASP A 466 1.49 -5.13 18.78
C ASP A 466 0.31 -5.08 17.78
N LYS A 467 0.54 -5.36 16.49
CA LYS A 467 -0.43 -5.22 15.37
C LYS A 467 -0.21 -6.24 14.24
N ARG A 468 0.41 -7.40 14.51
CA ARG A 468 0.85 -8.39 13.49
C ARG A 468 -0.22 -8.75 12.44
N ARG A 469 -1.51 -8.64 12.77
CA ARG A 469 -2.65 -8.99 11.90
C ARG A 469 -3.38 -7.80 11.26
N ASP A 470 -3.08 -6.56 11.66
CA ASP A 470 -3.85 -5.39 11.23
C ASP A 470 -3.29 -4.69 9.98
N TYR A 471 -1.96 -4.69 9.77
CA TYR A 471 -1.34 -3.77 8.81
C TYR A 471 -0.92 -4.38 7.46
N TYR A 472 -0.67 -5.70 7.39
CA TYR A 472 -0.13 -6.42 6.21
C TYR A 472 -1.00 -7.61 5.82
N TYR A 473 -2.27 -7.30 5.63
CA TYR A 473 -3.36 -8.19 5.99
C TYR A 473 -3.80 -9.17 4.89
N LEU A 474 -3.41 -8.98 3.63
CA LEU A 474 -3.67 -9.97 2.56
C LEU A 474 -2.48 -10.88 2.27
N ASN A 475 -1.34 -10.70 2.95
CA ASN A 475 -0.19 -11.60 2.83
C ASN A 475 -0.49 -12.99 3.35
N TYR A 476 0.19 -14.00 2.79
CA TYR A 476 0.05 -15.36 3.30
C TYR A 476 0.66 -15.51 4.70
N GLU A 477 1.85 -14.93 4.91
CA GLU A 477 2.62 -14.94 6.16
C GLU A 477 3.03 -13.50 6.57
N VAL A 478 3.98 -13.38 7.50
CA VAL A 478 4.65 -12.11 7.88
C VAL A 478 6.00 -11.99 7.17
N PHE A 479 6.66 -10.84 7.29
CA PHE A 479 8.00 -10.61 6.72
C PHE A 479 9.08 -10.58 7.80
N ASP A 480 8.87 -11.29 8.91
CA ASP A 480 9.82 -11.31 10.02
C ASP A 480 11.20 -11.80 9.57
N ASN A 481 12.25 -11.14 10.06
CA ASN A 481 13.65 -11.44 9.70
C ASN A 481 13.97 -11.32 8.19
N SER A 482 13.14 -10.67 7.37
CA SER A 482 13.42 -10.49 5.94
C SER A 482 14.73 -9.72 5.66
N TRP A 483 15.16 -8.86 6.60
CA TRP A 483 16.47 -8.17 6.54
C TRP A 483 17.67 -9.14 6.50
N GLU A 484 17.52 -10.38 6.98
CA GLU A 484 18.59 -11.36 6.93
C GLU A 484 18.96 -11.74 5.50
N TYR A 485 18.00 -11.64 4.57
CA TYR A 485 18.09 -12.16 3.21
C TYR A 485 18.47 -11.12 2.14
N ILE A 486 18.63 -9.85 2.51
CA ILE A 486 18.98 -8.76 1.56
C ILE A 486 20.51 -8.48 1.54
N PRO A 487 21.06 -7.94 0.43
CA PRO A 487 22.47 -7.56 0.35
C PRO A 487 22.89 -6.56 1.45
N ARG A 488 24.04 -6.80 2.10
CA ARG A 488 24.51 -6.03 3.27
C ARG A 488 25.01 -4.63 2.94
N ASP A 489 25.27 -4.35 1.67
CA ASP A 489 25.78 -3.07 1.17
C ASP A 489 24.66 -2.08 0.79
N LEU A 490 23.40 -2.51 0.86
CA LEU A 490 22.23 -1.64 0.73
C LEU A 490 22.23 -0.52 1.79
N ILE A 491 21.67 0.63 1.40
CA ILE A 491 21.41 1.75 2.32
C ILE A 491 19.94 1.71 2.71
N ILE A 492 19.67 1.48 3.99
CA ILE A 492 18.32 1.32 4.52
C ILE A 492 17.74 2.68 4.89
N VAL A 493 16.57 3.02 4.34
CA VAL A 493 15.88 4.29 4.56
C VAL A 493 14.77 4.11 5.57
N CYS A 494 15.09 4.40 6.84
CA CYS A 494 14.18 4.28 7.98
C CYS A 494 13.18 5.44 8.00
N TRP A 495 11.87 5.16 8.06
CA TRP A 495 10.85 6.21 7.98
C TRP A 495 9.85 6.24 9.14
N TYR A 496 9.88 5.26 10.06
CA TYR A 496 8.94 5.28 11.19
C TYR A 496 9.40 6.18 12.34
N GLY A 497 8.97 7.44 12.34
CA GLY A 497 9.43 8.46 13.30
C GLY A 497 9.29 8.06 14.78
N THR A 498 8.22 7.36 15.16
CA THR A 498 7.97 6.94 16.55
C THR A 498 8.93 5.84 17.01
N ARG A 499 9.36 4.95 16.11
CA ARG A 499 10.26 3.81 16.40
C ARG A 499 11.69 4.03 15.91
N ARG A 500 12.01 5.23 15.42
CA ARG A 500 13.28 5.55 14.74
C ARG A 500 14.53 5.09 15.48
N ASP A 501 14.59 5.23 16.80
CA ASP A 501 15.75 4.84 17.59
C ASP A 501 15.98 3.32 17.50
N LEU A 502 14.91 2.53 17.63
CA LEU A 502 14.96 1.06 17.52
C LEU A 502 15.31 0.62 16.10
N SER A 503 14.67 1.22 15.09
CA SER A 503 14.93 0.90 13.68
C SER A 503 16.39 1.18 13.30
N LEU A 504 16.89 2.37 13.64
CA LEU A 504 18.26 2.78 13.34
C LEU A 504 19.29 1.89 14.05
N GLU A 505 19.09 1.61 15.34
CA GLU A 505 19.94 0.70 16.12
C GLU A 505 19.96 -0.71 15.51
N HIS A 506 18.80 -1.25 15.16
CA HIS A 506 18.67 -2.59 14.56
C HIS A 506 19.49 -2.70 13.27
N PHE A 507 19.27 -1.84 12.28
CA PHE A 507 20.00 -1.93 11.01
C PHE A 507 21.50 -1.62 11.18
N SER A 508 21.84 -0.61 11.97
CA SER A 508 23.25 -0.22 12.20
C SER A 508 24.04 -1.33 12.88
N SER A 509 23.49 -1.99 13.90
CA SER A 509 24.15 -3.10 14.61
C SER A 509 24.37 -4.34 13.74
N HIS A 510 23.55 -4.51 12.69
CA HIS A 510 23.71 -5.56 11.68
C HIS A 510 24.57 -5.14 10.47
N GLY A 511 25.25 -3.98 10.56
CA GLY A 511 26.23 -3.52 9.58
C GLY A 511 25.66 -2.77 8.38
N PHE A 512 24.36 -2.48 8.36
CA PHE A 512 23.77 -1.66 7.30
C PHE A 512 24.07 -0.18 7.52
N ARG A 513 24.20 0.54 6.41
CA ARG A 513 24.18 2.01 6.41
C ARG A 513 22.74 2.49 6.43
N THR A 514 22.45 3.54 7.19
CA THR A 514 21.08 4.02 7.38
C THR A 514 20.90 5.49 7.00
N ILE A 515 19.73 5.80 6.45
CA ILE A 515 19.22 7.15 6.23
C ILE A 515 17.92 7.31 7.01
N GLY A 516 17.75 8.42 7.73
CA GLY A 516 16.46 8.77 8.35
C GLY A 516 15.59 9.56 7.37
N SER A 517 14.38 9.09 7.11
CA SER A 517 13.37 9.77 6.28
C SER A 517 12.40 10.52 7.19
N SER A 518 12.47 11.84 7.15
CA SER A 518 11.62 12.71 7.97
C SER A 518 10.45 13.23 7.17
N ALA A 519 9.28 12.66 7.43
CA ALA A 519 8.01 13.24 7.02
C ALA A 519 7.53 14.29 8.02
N GLY A 520 6.88 15.35 7.54
CA GLY A 520 6.24 16.37 8.37
C GLY A 520 7.04 17.66 8.50
N ASN A 521 7.28 18.12 9.73
CA ASN A 521 7.82 19.45 10.04
C ASN A 521 9.27 19.40 10.57
N LEU A 522 9.83 20.58 10.86
CA LEU A 522 11.21 20.71 11.33
C LEU A 522 11.45 20.08 12.72
N ASP A 523 10.43 19.97 13.58
CA ASP A 523 10.58 19.34 14.89
C ASP A 523 10.76 17.83 14.75
N THR A 524 9.99 17.20 13.85
CA THR A 524 10.20 15.80 13.47
C THR A 524 11.61 15.60 12.91
N ALA A 525 12.07 16.54 12.06
CA ALA A 525 13.41 16.47 11.49
C ALA A 525 14.52 16.57 12.55
N ARG A 526 14.37 17.46 13.54
CA ARG A 526 15.31 17.55 14.69
C ARG A 526 15.35 16.25 15.50
N GLY A 527 14.18 15.64 15.71
CA GLY A 527 14.07 14.35 16.38
C GLY A 527 14.86 13.25 15.66
N TRP A 528 14.77 13.18 14.33
CA TRP A 528 15.55 12.27 13.50
C TRP A 528 17.05 12.56 13.56
N LEU A 529 17.48 13.82 13.44
CA LEU A 529 18.91 14.17 13.49
C LEU A 529 19.56 13.73 14.81
N LYS A 530 18.87 13.92 15.93
CA LYS A 530 19.36 13.45 17.24
C LYS A 530 19.61 11.94 17.24
N SER A 531 18.66 11.17 16.71
CA SER A 531 18.75 9.71 16.63
C SER A 531 19.87 9.25 15.68
N LEU A 532 20.01 9.91 14.53
CA LEU A 532 21.06 9.63 13.55
C LEU A 532 22.45 9.95 14.12
N ASP A 533 22.60 11.05 14.88
CA ASP A 533 23.88 11.43 15.50
C ASP A 533 24.35 10.37 16.51
N ALA A 534 23.40 9.67 17.15
CA ALA A 534 23.67 8.55 18.07
C ALA A 534 23.85 7.18 17.38
N THR A 535 23.63 7.08 16.07
CA THR A 535 23.66 5.81 15.34
C THR A 535 24.93 5.68 14.51
N ASP A 536 25.81 4.73 14.81
CA ASP A 536 27.15 4.60 14.20
C ASP A 536 27.16 4.65 12.67
N ASN A 537 26.38 3.77 12.01
CA ASN A 537 26.36 3.64 10.55
C ASN A 537 25.33 4.56 9.86
N ALA A 538 24.83 5.59 10.55
CA ALA A 538 23.98 6.60 9.93
C ALA A 538 24.79 7.45 8.94
N VAL A 539 24.32 7.50 7.69
CA VAL A 539 25.00 8.18 6.57
C VAL A 539 24.21 9.35 6.02
N GLY A 540 22.95 9.54 6.45
CA GLY A 540 22.24 10.74 6.08
C GLY A 540 20.78 10.83 6.46
N MET A 541 20.14 11.82 5.86
CA MET A 541 18.77 12.18 6.14
C MET A 541 18.06 12.61 4.85
N MET A 542 16.79 12.27 4.74
CA MET A 542 15.93 12.60 3.62
C MET A 542 14.69 13.36 4.10
N TYR A 543 14.38 14.47 3.46
CA TYR A 543 13.08 15.13 3.61
C TYR A 543 12.04 14.44 2.74
N THR A 544 10.90 14.08 3.32
CA THR A 544 9.83 13.39 2.62
C THR A 544 8.51 14.10 2.88
N THR A 545 7.65 14.19 1.87
CA THR A 545 6.33 14.80 1.98
C THR A 545 5.34 14.03 1.13
N TRP A 546 4.19 13.69 1.70
CA TRP A 546 3.11 12.97 1.01
C TRP A 546 2.00 13.90 0.50
N SER A 547 2.05 15.18 0.89
CA SER A 547 1.13 16.24 0.46
C SER A 547 1.70 17.14 -0.64
N SER A 548 2.87 16.79 -1.19
CA SER A 548 3.62 17.62 -2.14
C SER A 548 3.96 19.03 -1.61
N ASN A 549 4.03 19.20 -0.29
CA ASN A 549 4.45 20.46 0.32
C ASN A 549 5.97 20.43 0.58
N TYR A 550 6.69 21.34 -0.07
CA TYR A 550 8.14 21.50 0.03
C TYR A 550 8.56 22.86 0.62
N ASP A 551 7.64 23.61 1.21
CA ASP A 551 7.86 25.00 1.65
C ASP A 551 8.98 25.10 2.70
N ILE A 552 9.19 24.04 3.49
CA ILE A 552 10.20 23.98 4.55
C ILE A 552 11.55 23.44 4.07
N LEU A 553 11.70 23.11 2.78
CA LEU A 553 12.94 22.52 2.24
C LEU A 553 14.18 23.41 2.48
N PRO A 554 14.11 24.76 2.37
CA PRO A 554 15.25 25.62 2.70
C PRO A 554 15.70 25.49 4.16
N GLU A 555 14.76 25.53 5.10
CA GLU A 555 15.01 25.39 6.54
C GLU A 555 15.51 23.99 6.88
N PHE A 556 14.94 22.96 6.26
CA PHE A 556 15.43 21.58 6.37
C PHE A 556 16.89 21.47 5.92
N GLY A 557 17.24 22.07 4.77
CA GLY A 557 18.62 22.11 4.27
C GLY A 557 19.58 22.77 5.26
N LYS A 558 19.20 23.92 5.83
CA LYS A 558 19.97 24.59 6.89
C LYS A 558 20.12 23.69 8.12
N LEU A 559 19.06 23.01 8.52
CA LEU A 559 19.03 22.11 9.67
C LEU A 559 20.03 20.96 9.52
N VAL A 560 19.95 20.19 8.42
CA VAL A 560 20.82 19.03 8.19
C VAL A 560 22.28 19.42 7.93
N ASN A 561 22.53 20.67 7.56
CA ASN A 561 23.86 21.26 7.43
C ASN A 561 24.35 21.97 8.71
N ARG A 562 23.62 21.88 9.84
CA ARG A 562 23.96 22.52 11.12
C ARG A 562 24.13 24.04 11.04
N LYS A 563 23.38 24.67 10.14
CA LYS A 563 23.31 26.13 9.94
C LYS A 563 22.08 26.75 10.62
N MET A 564 21.41 25.98 11.47
CA MET A 564 20.24 26.39 12.24
C MET A 564 20.34 25.75 13.62
N GLU A 565 20.09 26.54 14.68
CA GLU A 565 20.03 26.06 16.06
C GLU A 565 18.79 25.20 16.29
#